data_AF-G2RGH5-F1
#
_entry.id   AF-G2RGH5-F1
#
_cell.length_a   1.000
_cell.length_b   1.000
_cell.length_c   1.000
_cell.angle_alpha   90.00
_cell.angle_beta   90.00
_cell.angle_gamma   90.00
#
_symmetry.space_group_name_H-M   'P 1'
#
loop_
_entity.id
_entity.type
_entity.pdbx_description
1 polymer ?
#
loop_
_entity_poly.entity_id
_entity_poly.type
_entity_poly.pdbx_seq_one_letter_code
_entity_poly.pdbx_strand_id
1 'polypeptide(L)' 'MLPTLVRRLAQAAKPQLNEAAVNYKYKLKKVWPPDMGTMSPQQQLRFEKKYKRRLKLASARPRWDKFVRLAQLFTV' A
#
# COMPACT_ATOMS: atom_id res chain seq x y z
N MET A 1 -21.21 -9.16 -16.32
CA MET A 1 -20.30 -8.83 -15.19
C MET A 1 -19.13 -9.81 -14.99
N LEU A 2 -19.10 -10.98 -15.64
CA LEU A 2 -17.98 -11.94 -15.56
C LEU A 2 -16.69 -11.56 -16.34
N PRO A 3 -16.73 -10.89 -17.52
CA PRO A 3 -15.50 -10.63 -18.27
C PRO A 3 -14.57 -9.63 -17.57
N THR A 4 -15.13 -8.76 -16.72
CA THR A 4 -14.35 -7.80 -15.91
C THR A 4 -13.61 -8.48 -14.76
N LEU A 5 -14.16 -9.55 -14.17
CA LEU A 5 -13.49 -10.32 -13.11
C LEU A 5 -12.31 -11.12 -13.65
N VAL A 6 -12.46 -11.77 -14.81
CA VAL A 6 -11.37 -12.50 -15.48
C VAL A 6 -10.25 -11.54 -15.85
N ARG A 7 -10.57 -10.37 -16.42
CA ARG A 7 -9.58 -9.33 -16.74
C ARG A 7 -8.82 -8.83 -15.52
N ARG A 8 -9.49 -8.74 -14.36
CA ARG A 8 -8.90 -8.24 -13.11
C ARG A 8 -8.04 -9.30 -12.42
N LEU A 9 -8.42 -10.58 -12.50
CA LEU A 9 -7.64 -11.72 -11.99
C LEU A 9 -6.41 -12.01 -12.87
N ALA A 10 -6.52 -11.83 -14.19
CA ALA A 10 -5.41 -11.96 -15.12
C ALA A 10 -4.40 -10.80 -15.05
N GLN A 11 -4.72 -9.73 -14.31
CA GLN A 11 -3.83 -8.60 -14.13
C GLN A 11 -2.78 -8.96 -13.08
N ALA A 12 -1.65 -9.52 -13.52
CA ALA A 12 -0.47 -9.71 -12.68
C ALA A 12 -0.14 -8.39 -11.97
N ALA A 13 0.21 -8.47 -10.68
CA ALA A 13 0.54 -7.31 -9.87
C ALA A 13 1.72 -6.56 -10.50
N LYS A 14 1.43 -5.54 -11.31
CA LYS A 14 2.47 -4.63 -11.79
C LYS A 14 3.12 -4.03 -10.53
N PRO A 15 4.44 -4.14 -10.36
CA PRO A 15 5.09 -3.43 -9.28
C PRO A 15 4.74 -1.96 -9.48
N GLN A 16 4.13 -1.34 -8.47
CA GLN A 16 3.81 0.10 -8.49
C GLN A 16 5.09 0.92 -8.30
N LEU A 17 6.15 0.58 -9.02
CA LEU A 17 7.30 1.44 -9.16
C LEU A 17 6.85 2.55 -10.09
N ASN A 18 6.79 3.76 -9.54
CA ASN A 18 6.35 4.96 -10.21
C ASN A 18 7.24 5.24 -11.43
N GLU A 19 6.93 4.67 -12.60
CA GLU A 19 7.58 5.03 -13.88
C GLU A 19 7.37 6.52 -14.20
N ALA A 20 6.32 7.13 -13.63
CA ALA A 20 6.07 8.56 -13.68
C ALA A 20 7.17 9.39 -12.96
N ALA A 21 7.95 8.80 -12.04
CA ALA A 21 9.04 9.47 -11.32
C ALA A 21 10.26 9.86 -12.19
N VAL A 22 10.34 9.31 -13.40
CA VAL A 22 11.53 9.44 -14.24
C VAL A 22 11.59 10.81 -14.95
N ASN A 23 10.48 11.56 -15.02
CA ASN A 23 10.39 12.80 -15.81
C ASN A 23 9.92 14.03 -15.02
N TYR A 24 10.36 14.19 -13.77
CA TYR A 24 10.05 15.37 -12.96
C TYR A 24 11.26 16.31 -12.85
N LYS A 25 11.06 17.60 -13.15
CA LYS A 25 12.07 18.68 -12.98
C LYS A 25 12.55 18.81 -11.51
N TYR A 26 11.76 18.32 -10.56
CA TYR A 26 12.04 18.39 -9.13
C TYR A 26 12.22 16.98 -8.54
N LYS A 27 13.39 16.74 -7.93
CA LYS A 27 13.68 15.49 -7.22
C LYS A 27 12.89 15.44 -5.92
N LEU A 28 12.29 14.28 -5.59
CA LEU A 28 11.66 14.08 -4.29
C LEU A 28 12.72 14.19 -3.19
N LYS A 29 12.46 15.03 -2.18
CA LYS A 29 13.34 15.21 -1.00
C LYS A 29 13.53 13.92 -0.20
N LYS A 30 12.58 12.99 -0.30
CA LYS A 30 12.59 11.71 0.38
C LYS A 30 12.15 10.63 -0.59
N VAL A 31 13.08 9.73 -0.91
CA VAL A 31 12.78 8.55 -1.72
C VAL A 31 12.02 7.55 -0.84
N TRP A 32 10.88 7.10 -1.34
CA TRP A 32 10.15 5.95 -0.81
C TRP A 32 10.19 4.89 -1.92
N PRO A 33 10.43 3.60 -1.63
CA PRO A 33 10.60 2.98 -0.31
C PRO A 33 12.00 3.20 0.28
N PRO A 34 12.15 3.14 1.61
CA PRO A 34 13.47 3.06 2.22
C PRO A 34 14.12 1.73 1.88
N ASP A 35 15.36 1.76 1.40
CA ASP A 35 16.14 0.54 1.17
C ASP A 35 16.51 -0.09 2.51
N MET A 36 15.88 -1.22 2.85
CA MET A 36 16.14 -1.89 4.13
C MET A 36 17.58 -2.42 4.22
N GLY A 37 18.18 -2.79 3.09
CA GLY A 37 19.53 -3.37 3.04
C GLY A 37 20.66 -2.40 3.40
N THR A 38 20.45 -1.09 3.24
CA THR A 38 21.47 -0.06 3.56
C THR A 38 21.31 0.52 4.97
N MET A 39 20.23 0.16 5.68
CA MET A 39 19.91 0.67 7.02
C MET A 39 20.61 -0.11 8.13
N SER A 40 20.89 0.56 9.25
CA SER A 40 21.39 -0.13 10.44
C SER A 40 20.31 -1.06 11.03
N PRO A 41 20.69 -2.16 11.71
CA PRO A 41 19.73 -3.10 12.30
C PRO A 41 18.75 -2.43 13.29
N GLN A 42 19.21 -1.39 14.00
CA GLN A 42 18.37 -0.62 14.91
C GLN A 42 17.29 0.20 14.17
N GLN A 43 17.64 0.76 13.02
CA GLN A 43 16.69 1.49 12.17
C GLN A 43 15.64 0.54 11.59
N GLN A 44 16.06 -0.61 11.07
CA GLN A 44 15.17 -1.66 10.58
C GLN A 44 14.16 -2.08 11.65
N LEU A 45 14.62 -2.37 12.87
CA LEU A 45 13.74 -2.74 13.99
C LEU A 45 12.71 -1.64 14.33
N ARG A 46 13.11 -0.36 14.27
CA ARG A 46 12.18 0.76 14.47
C ARG A 46 11.11 0.80 13.38
N PHE A 47 11.47 0.57 12.12
CA PHE A 47 10.53 0.50 11.01
C PHE A 47 9.56 -0.67 11.17
N GLU A 48 10.06 -1.86 11.52
CA GLU A 48 9.23 -3.03 11.77
C GLU A 48 8.20 -2.78 12.88
N LYS A 49 8.64 -2.24 14.02
CA LYS A 49 7.74 -1.89 15.13
C LYS A 49 6.67 -0.89 14.68
N LYS A 50 7.08 0.13 13.93
CA LYS A 50 6.16 1.14 13.38
C LYS A 50 5.15 0.51 12.43
N TYR A 51 5.59 -0.39 11.56
CA TYR A 51 4.74 -1.12 10.61
C TYR A 51 3.72 -1.99 11.35
N LYS A 52 4.17 -2.86 12.27
CA LYS A 52 3.30 -3.72 13.07
C LYS A 52 2.25 -2.94 13.86
N ARG A 53 2.65 -1.80 14.44
CA ARG A 53 1.71 -0.90 15.13
C ARG A 53 0.63 -0.36 14.20
N ARG A 54 1.01 0.09 13.00
CA ARG A 54 0.07 0.59 11.99
C ARG A 54 -0.87 -0.52 11.51
N LEU A 55 -0.33 -1.71 11.26
CA LEU A 55 -1.13 -2.86 10.87
C LEU A 55 -2.19 -3.18 11.93
N LYS A 56 -1.79 -3.24 13.22
CA LYS A 56 -2.70 -3.47 14.34
C LYS A 56 -3.82 -2.43 14.44
N LEU A 57 -3.50 -1.16 14.22
CA LEU A 57 -4.50 -0.08 14.21
C LEU A 57 -5.43 -0.17 13.01
N ALA A 58 -4.90 -0.44 11.82
CA ALA A 58 -5.69 -0.60 10.61
C ALA A 58 -6.62 -1.82 10.69
N SER A 59 -6.16 -2.92 11.30
CA SER A 59 -6.95 -4.12 11.49
C SER A 59 -7.75 -4.14 12.80
N ALA A 60 -7.87 -3.01 13.52
CA ALA A 60 -8.49 -2.98 14.84
C ALA A 60 -10.00 -3.25 14.79
N ARG A 61 -10.68 -2.87 13.70
CA ARG A 61 -12.14 -2.99 13.57
C ARG A 61 -12.57 -3.57 12.22
N PRO A 62 -12.27 -4.86 11.95
CA PRO A 62 -12.50 -5.47 10.65
C PRO A 62 -13.99 -5.52 10.25
N ARG A 63 -14.90 -5.68 11.22
CA ARG A 63 -16.35 -5.69 10.96
C ARG A 63 -16.88 -4.32 10.56
N TRP A 64 -16.40 -3.26 11.22
CA TRP A 64 -16.80 -1.88 10.92
C TRP A 64 -16.28 -1.45 9.55
N ASP A 65 -15.00 -1.71 9.27
CA ASP A 65 -14.41 -1.41 7.96
C ASP A 65 -15.14 -2.14 6.84
N LYS A 66 -15.54 -3.41 7.06
CA LYS A 66 -16.36 -4.16 6.12
C LYS A 66 -17.72 -3.50 5.89
N PHE A 67 -18.41 -3.09 6.97
CA PHE A 67 -19.70 -2.43 6.87
C PHE A 67 -19.61 -1.11 6.09
N VAL A 68 -18.66 -0.24 6.42
CA VAL A 68 -18.45 1.04 5.73
C VAL A 68 -18.17 0.82 4.25
N ARG A 69 -17.31 -0.15 3.90
CA ARG A 69 -17.02 -0.50 2.50
C ARG A 69 -18.25 -1.04 1.76
N LEU A 70 -19.09 -1.83 2.42
CA LEU A 70 -20.35 -2.30 1.83
C LEU A 70 -21.30 -1.14 1.59
N ALA A 71 -21.49 -0.26 2.59
CA ALA A 71 -22.33 0.93 2.43
C ALA A 71 -21.86 1.81 1.27
N GLN A 72 -20.55 2.03 1.14
CA GLN A 72 -19.93 2.75 0.01
C GLN A 72 -20.26 2.12 -1.35
N LEU A 73 -20.30 0.80 -1.45
CA LEU A 73 -20.68 0.10 -2.71
C LEU A 73 -22.14 0.30 -3.08
N PHE A 74 -23.02 0.53 -2.10
CA PHE A 74 -24.45 0.76 -2.33
C PHE A 74 -24.83 2.24 -2.47
N THR A 75 -23.91 3.17 -2.15
CA THR A 75 -24.15 4.63 -2.19
C THR A 75 -23.62 5.30 -3.45
N VAL A 76 -23.03 4.54 -4.39
CA VAL A 76 -22.60 4.97 -5.72
C VAL A 76 -23.43 4.25 -6.77
#